data_AF-A0A1Z8NUH3-F1
#
_entry.id   AF-A0A1Z8NUH3-F1
#
_cell.length_a   1.000
_cell.length_b   1.000
_cell.length_c   1.000
_cell.angle_alpha   90.00
_cell.angle_beta   90.00
_cell.angle_gamma   90.00
#
_symmetry.space_group_name_H-M   'P 1'
#
loop_
_entity.id
_entity.type
_entity.pdbx_description
1 polymer ?
#
loop_
_entity_poly.entity_id
_entity_poly.type
_entity_poly.pdbx_seq_one_letter_code
_entity_poly.pdbx_strand_id
1 'polypeptide(L)' 'MKRPVSSDRYTILRKNKRIFTNLTEDEYLEIMQDLAIEFYETGSPNPEHLKTIITNDHGGSKWLEQKQD' A
#
# COMPACT_ATOMS: atom_id res chain seq x y z
N MET A 1 22.85 9.10 -1.68
CA MET A 1 21.51 9.61 -1.34
C MET A 1 20.66 8.43 -0.87
N LYS A 2 20.24 8.39 0.40
CA LYS A 2 19.22 7.43 0.85
C LYS A 2 17.88 8.16 0.71
N ARG A 3 16.94 7.61 -0.07
CA ARG A 3 15.56 8.15 -0.12
C ARG A 3 15.03 8.15 1.32
N PRO A 4 14.28 9.17 1.77
CA PRO A 4 13.60 9.06 3.05
C PRO A 4 12.74 7.79 2.99
N VAL A 5 12.98 6.85 3.91
CA VAL A 5 12.13 5.66 3.98
C VAL A 5 10.76 6.18 4.36
N SER A 6 9.78 6.03 3.47
CA SER A 6 8.41 6.38 3.80
C SER A 6 7.98 5.50 4.96
N SER A 7 7.54 6.07 6.08
CA SER A 7 6.96 5.31 7.21
C SER A 7 5.55 4.78 6.89
N ASP A 8 5.23 4.71 5.59
CA ASP A 8 3.98 4.16 5.10
C ASP A 8 3.99 2.64 5.27
N ARG A 9 2.91 2.13 5.85
CA ARG A 9 2.65 0.71 6.03
C ARG A 9 1.49 0.30 5.15
N TYR A 10 1.70 -0.73 4.36
CA TYR A 10 0.73 -1.23 3.40
C TYR A 10 0.03 -2.48 3.96
N THR A 11 -1.25 -2.62 3.63
CA THR A 11 -2.08 -3.77 3.99
C THR A 11 -2.89 -4.17 2.77
N ILE A 12 -2.79 -5.43 2.36
CA ILE A 12 -3.51 -5.98 1.22
C ILE A 12 -4.70 -6.80 1.73
N LEU A 13 -5.88 -6.55 1.16
CA LEU A 13 -7.10 -7.27 1.42
C LEU A 13 -7.56 -7.99 0.16
N ARG A 14 -8.03 -9.23 0.31
CA ARG A 14 -8.69 -10.02 -0.75
C ARG A 14 -10.12 -10.29 -0.33
N LYS A 15 -11.12 -9.86 -1.11
CA LYS A 15 -12.55 -9.99 -0.79
C LYS A 15 -12.87 -9.54 0.65
N ASN A 16 -12.36 -8.36 1.03
CA ASN A 16 -12.47 -7.75 2.37
C ASN A 16 -11.77 -8.51 3.51
N LYS A 17 -11.02 -9.59 3.25
CA LYS A 17 -10.17 -10.26 4.25
C LYS A 17 -8.74 -9.76 4.13
N ARG A 18 -8.15 -9.30 5.24
CA ARG A 18 -6.72 -8.95 5.29
C ARG A 18 -5.88 -10.20 5.06
N ILE A 19 -5.01 -10.16 4.06
CA ILE A 19 -4.10 -11.27 3.71
C ILE A 19 -2.64 -10.92 4.00
N PHE A 20 -2.28 -9.63 3.91
CA PHE A 20 -0.97 -9.11 4.29
C PHE A 20 -1.13 -7.78 5.01
N THR A 21 -0.32 -7.52 6.04
CA THR A 21 -0.44 -6.33 6.90
C THR A 21 0.93 -5.82 7.29
N ASN A 22 1.04 -4.51 7.56
CA ASN A 22 2.26 -3.86 8.03
C ASN A 22 3.46 -3.98 7.07
N LEU A 23 3.17 -4.14 5.78
CA LEU A 23 4.18 -4.25 4.74
C LEU A 23 4.91 -2.91 4.58
N THR A 24 6.21 -2.96 4.38
CA THR A 24 6.97 -1.87 3.78
C THR A 24 6.61 -1.70 2.30
N GLU A 25 7.04 -0.60 1.68
CA GLU A 25 6.83 -0.39 0.24
C GLU A 25 7.45 -1.50 -0.61
N ASP A 26 8.71 -1.89 -0.33
CA ASP A 26 9.38 -2.98 -1.04
C ASP A 26 8.61 -4.30 -0.90
N GLU A 27 8.23 -4.70 0.32
CA GLU A 27 7.47 -5.94 0.53
C GLU A 27 6.10 -5.91 -0.19
N TYR A 28 5.43 -4.75 -0.20
CA TYR A 28 4.20 -4.56 -0.96
C TYR A 28 4.42 -4.76 -2.46
N LEU A 29 5.48 -4.19 -3.02
CA LEU A 29 5.81 -4.30 -4.44
C LEU A 29 6.13 -5.74 -4.84
N GLU A 30 6.93 -6.44 -4.04
CA GLU A 30 7.24 -7.86 -4.25
C GLU A 30 5.97 -8.72 -4.24
N ILE A 31 5.11 -8.56 -3.22
CA ILE A 31 3.86 -9.32 -3.12
C ILE A 31 2.91 -9.00 -4.28
N MET A 32 2.77 -7.72 -4.66
CA MET A 32 1.90 -7.33 -5.77
C MET A 32 2.40 -7.86 -7.11
N GLN A 33 3.72 -7.96 -7.29
CA GLN A 33 4.31 -8.57 -8.47
C GLN A 33 3.97 -10.06 -8.56
N ASP A 34 4.11 -10.80 -7.46
CA ASP A 34 3.72 -12.21 -7.38
C ASP A 34 2.23 -12.40 -7.67
N LEU A 35 1.35 -11.60 -7.07
CA LEU A 35 -0.09 -11.67 -7.30
C LEU A 35 -0.48 -11.35 -8.75
N ALA A 36 0.26 -10.44 -9.40
CA ALA A 36 0.05 -10.13 -10.80
C ALA A 36 0.44 -11.31 -11.69
N ILE A 37 1.57 -11.96 -11.42
CA ILE A 37 2.01 -13.17 -12.13
C ILE A 37 0.97 -14.28 -11.96
N GLU A 38 0.52 -14.55 -10.72
CA GLU A 38 -0.51 -15.56 -10.42
C GLU A 38 -1.80 -15.31 -11.21
N PHE A 39 -2.23 -14.04 -11.32
CA PHE A 39 -3.41 -13.68 -12.10
C PHE A 39 -3.23 -13.92 -13.60
N TYR A 40 -2.07 -13.60 -14.16
CA TYR A 40 -1.80 -13.87 -15.58
C TYR A 40 -1.73 -15.37 -15.88
N GLU A 41 -1.21 -16.18 -14.96
CA GLU A 41 -1.06 -17.63 -15.14
C GLU A 41 -2.36 -18.41 -14.90
N THR A 42 -3.12 -18.04 -13.87
CA THR A 42 -4.27 -18.84 -13.39
C THR A 42 -5.62 -18.14 -13.59
N GLY A 43 -5.63 -16.85 -13.93
CA GLY A 43 -6.83 -16.02 -13.95
C GLY A 43 -7.35 -15.65 -12.56
N SER A 44 -6.60 -15.91 -11.49
CA SER A 44 -6.96 -15.60 -10.10
C SER A 44 -5.72 -15.25 -9.27
N PRO A 45 -5.83 -14.39 -8.24
CA PRO A 45 -7.00 -13.60 -7.82
C PRO A 45 -7.38 -12.51 -8.82
N ASN A 46 -8.69 -12.28 -9.02
CA ASN A 46 -9.15 -11.13 -9.79
C ASN A 46 -8.71 -9.82 -9.10
N PRO A 47 -8.00 -8.91 -9.79
CA PRO A 47 -7.50 -7.65 -9.22
C PRO A 47 -8.58 -6.77 -8.59
N GLU A 48 -9.83 -6.81 -9.08
CA GLU A 48 -10.94 -6.05 -8.49
C GLU A 48 -11.31 -6.51 -7.06
N HIS A 49 -10.91 -7.71 -6.67
CA HIS A 49 -11.06 -8.22 -5.32
C HIS A 49 -9.91 -7.85 -4.38
N LEU A 50 -8.84 -7.26 -4.90
CA LEU A 50 -7.70 -6.80 -4.13
C LEU A 50 -7.90 -5.33 -3.73
N LYS A 51 -7.62 -5.01 -2.47
CA LYS A 51 -7.64 -3.63 -1.95
C LYS A 51 -6.36 -3.39 -1.18
N THR A 52 -5.81 -2.19 -1.32
CA THR A 52 -4.63 -1.74 -0.57
C THR A 52 -5.04 -0.64 0.39
N ILE A 53 -4.66 -0.78 1.66
CA ILE A 53 -4.76 0.27 2.67
C ILE A 53 -3.35 0.74 2.98
N ILE A 54 -3.14 2.06 2.94
CA ILE A 54 -1.88 2.72 3.28
C ILE A 54 -2.07 3.43 4.61
N THR A 55 -1.20 3.15 5.58
CA THR A 55 -1.19 3.80 6.89
C THR A 55 0.12 4.53 7.05
N ASN A 56 0.07 5.86 7.10
CA ASN A 56 1.25 6.67 7.37
C ASN A 56 1.38 6.86 8.89
N ASP A 57 2.53 6.50 9.47
CA ASP A 57 2.80 6.71 10.89
C ASP A 57 3.19 8.16 11.22
N HIS A 58 3.34 9.04 10.21
CA HIS A 58 3.57 10.46 10.46
C HIS A 58 2.31 11.15 10.99
N GLY A 59 2.21 11.24 12.31
CA GLY A 59 1.35 12.17 13.04
C GLY A 59 1.73 13.64 12.80
N GLY A 60 1.68 14.09 11.55
CA GLY A 60 1.98 15.46 11.13
C GLY A 60 0.74 16.13 10.56
N SER A 61 -0.12 16.65 11.43
CA SER A 61 -1.18 17.60 11.07
C SER A 61 -0.55 18.86 10.47
N LYS A 62 -0.36 18.91 9.15
CA LYS A 62 0.08 20.13 8.49
C LYS A 62 -1.15 20.97 8.14
N TRP A 63 -1.55 21.84 9.06
CA TRP A 63 -2.45 22.95 8.73
C TRP A 63 -1.70 23.91 7.80
N LEU A 64 -2.17 24.06 6.57
CA LEU A 64 -1.75 25.15 5.70
C LEU A 64 -2.55 26.39 6.11
N GLU A 65 -2.02 27.18 7.03
CA GLU A 65 -2.54 28.53 7.26
C GLU A 65 -2.07 29.41 6.09
N GLN A 66 -2.96 29.60 5.11
CA GLN A 66 -2.77 30.66 4.12
C GLN A 66 -3.17 31.98 4.77
N LYS A 67 -2.16 32.74 5.21
CA LYS A 67 -2.34 34.18 5.41
C LYS A 67 -2.31 34.84 4.04
N GLN A 68 -3.43 35.42 3.63
CA GLN A 68 -3.47 36.43 2.59
C GLN A 68 -3.45 37.78 3.31
N ASP A 69 -2.38 38.55 3.05
CA ASP A 69 -2.28 39.99 3.36
C ASP A 69 -3.14 40.79 2.37
#